data_AF-A0A1L9VJZ4-F1
#
_entry.id   AF-A0A1L9VJZ4-F1
#
_cell.length_a   1.000
_cell.length_b   1.000
_cell.length_c   1.000
_cell.angle_alpha   90.00
_cell.angle_beta   90.00
_cell.angle_gamma   90.00
#
_symmetry.space_group_name_H-M   'P 1'
#
loop_
_entity.id
_entity.type
_entity.pdbx_description
1 polymer ?
#
loop_
_entity_poly.entity_id
_entity_poly.type
_entity_poly.pdbx_seq_one_letter_code
_entity_poly.pdbx_strand_id
1 'polypeptide(L)'
;MLSPRNTSRIPRITRPLRPPSIWPHAHHQNRPFTQTSNHQLVSPALTRPQLPFLSTSSRLTPWPIHLRQHFARLMSTESRDYYRRRISRGLRIGLSFYAILVLFQVIKLGMYQEGIEHQWPTPEEWTWKSRWCLRSARALMHPEDIGKLMTNWPMVAGYLRELVERLEDLNGEGKGMELGENGFDVSGKSEPWRRGYFQALMGAAKAAENLDGWLTDRKQRISAPVEYVVGPSNPRPKPMPAGQKKVPREDDSEAASPGAEKFYIKILTTNGFETGQKVDAALAYADWLDYKGLKETAGDMYTWAMDIAATGLSVDVGKVVDRKTGVLKNNSNAPVSENVIRVSTALAVHHAKQGNLSNALSIFASVLKARRSSTPGDTSTIPALPSPAKANDDAISSLFYSIRNMLVPAEYPHPPLSGNDPPLRTPSSLCDEAALMTYIGEIIYASSSKETGLAWTRDAVDTAEATILELGSPAVDSEDNPRQRCAECLKVGLENWRTMVGNLVAHAEREEIQAADKAQGSWFGGEKNVKAKALERKRWEAEKLILEDRARKLGSMIEGETGVEGIMPGSSLFV
;
A
#
# COMPACT_ATOMS: atom_id res chain seq x y z
N MET A 1 -0.63 45.82 -85.91
CA MET A 1 -1.39 45.31 -87.07
C MET A 1 -2.86 45.69 -86.89
N LEU A 2 -3.39 46.49 -87.83
CA LEU A 2 -4.78 46.72 -88.31
C LEU A 2 -5.94 46.05 -87.52
N SER A 3 -7.16 46.57 -87.33
CA SER A 3 -7.97 47.79 -87.66
C SER A 3 -9.38 47.54 -86.99
N PRO A 4 -10.50 48.24 -87.28
CA PRO A 4 -10.94 49.60 -86.93
C PRO A 4 -12.27 49.70 -86.12
N ARG A 5 -12.69 50.96 -85.89
CA ARG A 5 -14.02 51.50 -85.50
C ARG A 5 -15.23 50.73 -86.06
N ASN A 6 -16.37 50.82 -85.35
CA ASN A 6 -17.64 51.17 -86.00
C ASN A 6 -18.69 51.80 -85.05
N THR A 7 -19.20 52.93 -85.52
CA THR A 7 -20.39 53.66 -85.09
C THR A 7 -21.65 53.05 -85.69
N SER A 8 -22.73 52.88 -84.93
CA SER A 8 -24.13 53.02 -85.44
C SER A 8 -25.09 53.13 -84.24
N ARG A 9 -25.82 54.23 -84.09
CA ARG A 9 -27.08 54.66 -84.75
C ARG A 9 -28.32 54.07 -84.06
N ILE A 10 -28.98 54.96 -83.31
CA ILE A 10 -30.31 54.84 -82.69
C ILE A 10 -31.36 54.54 -83.76
N PRO A 11 -32.43 53.78 -83.40
CA PRO A 11 -33.77 54.23 -83.76
C PRO A 11 -34.69 54.30 -82.53
N ARG A 12 -35.28 55.49 -82.34
CA ARG A 12 -36.57 55.68 -81.65
C ARG A 12 -37.62 54.99 -82.49
N ILE A 13 -38.63 54.38 -81.86
CA ILE A 13 -40.00 54.39 -82.38
C ILE A 13 -41.01 53.94 -81.29
N THR A 14 -42.00 54.83 -81.10
CA THR A 14 -43.39 54.62 -80.68
C THR A 14 -43.70 54.07 -79.29
N ARG A 15 -44.11 55.00 -78.42
CA ARG A 15 -45.20 54.82 -77.46
C ARG A 15 -46.50 54.49 -78.23
N PRO A 16 -47.35 53.60 -77.68
CA PRO A 16 -48.75 54.00 -77.54
C PRO A 16 -49.37 53.65 -76.18
N LEU A 17 -50.08 54.65 -75.67
CA LEU A 17 -51.42 54.64 -75.08
C LEU A 17 -51.88 53.43 -74.25
N ARG A 18 -52.12 53.73 -72.97
CA ARG A 18 -52.78 52.92 -71.95
C ARG A 18 -54.31 52.89 -72.18
N PRO A 19 -54.97 51.77 -71.86
CA PRO A 19 -56.34 51.81 -71.35
C PRO A 19 -56.45 51.24 -69.91
N PRO A 20 -57.52 51.59 -69.17
CA PRO A 20 -57.68 51.25 -67.76
C PRO A 20 -58.60 50.04 -67.54
N SER A 21 -58.31 49.23 -66.52
CA SER A 21 -59.26 48.29 -65.88
C SER A 21 -58.49 47.69 -64.70
N ILE A 22 -58.79 48.07 -63.44
CA ILE A 22 -59.78 47.41 -62.56
C ILE A 22 -59.40 45.93 -62.33
N TRP A 23 -59.29 45.57 -61.06
CA TRP A 23 -59.46 44.27 -60.37
C TRP A 23 -58.45 44.10 -59.21
N PRO A 24 -58.86 43.40 -58.13
CA PRO A 24 -58.56 43.77 -56.74
C PRO A 24 -57.50 42.87 -56.07
N HIS A 25 -57.05 43.29 -54.88
CA HIS A 25 -56.23 42.51 -53.94
C HIS A 25 -54.89 41.96 -54.45
N ALA A 26 -53.93 42.86 -54.66
CA ALA A 26 -52.53 42.48 -54.52
C ALA A 26 -52.15 42.55 -53.03
N HIS A 27 -51.95 41.39 -52.41
CA HIS A 27 -51.29 41.28 -51.11
C HIS A 27 -50.04 42.17 -51.11
N HIS A 28 -49.95 43.08 -50.14
CA HIS A 28 -48.74 43.85 -49.89
C HIS A 28 -47.62 42.88 -49.54
N GLN A 29 -46.85 42.47 -50.56
CA GLN A 29 -45.55 41.89 -50.34
C GLN A 29 -44.66 43.01 -49.79
N ASN A 30 -44.52 43.05 -48.47
CA ASN A 30 -43.46 43.80 -47.83
C ASN A 30 -42.14 43.25 -48.37
N ARG A 31 -41.52 44.01 -49.28
CA ARG A 31 -40.21 43.68 -49.85
C ARG A 31 -39.19 43.78 -48.72
N PRO A 32 -38.52 42.68 -48.32
CA PRO A 32 -37.46 42.78 -47.33
C PRO A 32 -36.32 43.63 -47.89
N PHE A 33 -35.75 44.47 -47.02
CA PHE A 33 -34.71 45.47 -47.32
C PHE A 33 -33.33 44.87 -47.65
N THR A 34 -33.27 43.64 -48.15
CA THR A 34 -32.02 42.97 -48.49
C THR A 34 -31.99 42.70 -49.99
N GLN A 35 -31.64 43.73 -50.75
CA GLN A 35 -31.17 43.56 -52.12
C GLN A 35 -29.77 44.15 -52.24
N THR A 36 -28.79 43.25 -52.35
CA THR A 36 -27.41 43.53 -52.74
C THR A 36 -27.35 43.57 -54.26
N SER A 37 -27.70 44.69 -54.88
CA SER A 37 -27.22 45.01 -56.23
C SER A 37 -27.27 46.52 -56.49
N ASN A 38 -26.15 47.07 -56.93
CA ASN A 38 -25.94 48.51 -57.15
C ASN A 38 -26.67 49.11 -58.37
N HIS A 39 -27.74 48.48 -58.87
CA HIS A 39 -28.36 48.85 -60.15
C HIS A 39 -29.82 49.35 -60.09
N GLN A 40 -30.38 49.67 -58.93
CA GLN A 40 -31.71 50.32 -58.82
C GLN A 40 -31.67 51.69 -58.14
N LEU A 41 -30.76 52.58 -58.57
CA LEU A 41 -30.66 53.96 -58.06
C LEU A 41 -31.51 55.00 -58.82
N VAL A 42 -32.45 54.59 -59.67
CA VAL A 42 -33.27 55.53 -60.45
C VAL A 42 -34.76 55.21 -60.34
N SER A 43 -35.38 55.59 -59.21
CA SER A 43 -36.80 55.97 -59.17
C SER A 43 -37.08 56.84 -57.93
N PRO A 44 -37.83 57.95 -58.04
CA PRO A 44 -38.20 58.76 -56.89
C PRO A 44 -39.39 58.15 -56.14
N ALA A 45 -39.29 58.01 -54.81
CA ALA A 45 -40.38 57.51 -53.99
C ALA A 45 -41.37 58.63 -53.64
N LEU A 46 -42.61 58.51 -54.11
CA LEU A 46 -43.76 59.33 -53.73
C LEU A 46 -44.41 58.76 -52.46
N THR A 47 -43.72 58.80 -51.31
CA THR A 47 -44.36 58.69 -49.98
C THR A 47 -43.32 58.92 -48.88
N ARG A 48 -43.64 59.78 -47.92
CA ARG A 48 -42.82 60.08 -46.74
C ARG A 48 -42.48 58.77 -46.00
N PRO A 49 -41.19 58.44 -45.76
CA PRO A 49 -40.83 57.26 -44.99
C PRO A 49 -41.30 57.44 -43.54
N GLN A 50 -42.32 56.69 -43.13
CA GLN A 50 -42.64 56.54 -41.72
C GLN A 50 -41.58 55.65 -41.10
N LEU A 51 -40.66 56.29 -40.39
CA LEU A 51 -39.61 55.63 -39.63
C LEU A 51 -40.25 54.91 -38.43
N PRO A 52 -40.21 53.57 -38.34
CA PRO A 52 -40.82 52.82 -37.24
C PRO A 52 -40.14 53.05 -35.88
N PHE A 53 -39.07 53.84 -35.84
CA PHE A 53 -38.27 54.13 -34.64
C PHE A 53 -38.97 55.09 -33.65
N LEU A 54 -40.10 55.70 -34.03
CA LEU A 54 -40.86 56.62 -33.17
C LEU A 54 -42.16 56.01 -32.59
N SER A 55 -42.45 54.72 -32.83
CA SER A 55 -43.57 54.05 -32.14
C SER A 55 -43.07 53.40 -30.85
N THR A 56 -43.17 54.13 -29.74
CA THR A 56 -43.07 53.55 -28.39
C THR A 56 -44.34 52.76 -28.10
N SER A 57 -44.38 51.49 -28.50
CA SER A 57 -45.41 50.57 -28.03
C SER A 57 -45.12 50.22 -26.57
N SER A 58 -45.60 51.08 -25.66
CA SER A 58 -45.77 50.79 -24.24
C SER A 58 -46.86 49.72 -24.09
N ARG A 59 -46.48 48.45 -24.21
CA ARG A 59 -47.26 47.34 -23.65
C ARG A 59 -46.31 46.42 -22.90
N LEU A 60 -46.57 46.31 -21.60
CA LEU A 60 -45.90 45.45 -20.64
C LEU A 60 -45.78 44.04 -21.21
N THR A 61 -44.62 43.73 -21.77
CA THR A 61 -44.25 42.39 -22.21
C THR A 61 -43.36 41.78 -21.13
N PRO A 62 -43.49 40.47 -20.83
CA PRO A 62 -42.70 39.80 -19.81
C PRO A 62 -41.20 40.11 -19.94
N TRP A 63 -40.54 40.37 -18.81
CA TRP A 63 -39.11 40.74 -18.70
C TRP A 63 -38.12 39.98 -19.63
N PRO A 64 -38.25 38.66 -19.93
CA PRO A 64 -37.34 38.01 -20.88
C PRO A 64 -37.50 38.45 -22.35
N ILE A 65 -38.67 39.00 -22.72
CA ILE A 65 -38.99 39.42 -24.09
C ILE A 65 -38.51 40.86 -24.33
N HIS A 66 -38.61 41.73 -23.33
CA HIS A 66 -38.13 43.11 -23.41
C HIS A 66 -36.59 43.15 -23.56
N LEU A 67 -35.85 42.37 -22.77
CA LEU A 67 -34.40 42.24 -22.94
C LEU A 67 -34.05 41.65 -24.32
N ARG A 68 -34.74 40.61 -24.77
CA ARG A 68 -34.54 40.04 -26.12
C ARG A 68 -34.75 41.07 -27.24
N GLN A 69 -35.74 41.95 -27.12
CA GLN A 69 -36.03 42.96 -28.14
C GLN A 69 -34.99 44.10 -28.13
N HIS A 70 -34.52 44.53 -26.96
CA HIS A 70 -33.45 45.55 -26.86
C HIS A 70 -32.09 45.00 -27.31
N PHE A 71 -31.73 43.77 -26.93
CA PHE A 71 -30.53 43.11 -27.43
C PHE A 71 -30.61 42.80 -28.94
N ALA A 72 -31.79 42.45 -29.45
CA ALA A 72 -32.00 42.26 -30.90
C ALA A 72 -31.92 43.58 -31.68
N ARG A 73 -32.25 44.73 -31.07
CA ARG A 73 -32.07 46.07 -31.68
C ARG A 73 -30.61 46.54 -31.68
N LEU A 74 -29.84 46.20 -30.65
CA LEU A 74 -28.44 46.58 -30.53
C LEU A 74 -27.50 45.66 -31.34
N MET A 75 -27.97 44.48 -31.75
CA MET A 75 -27.22 43.60 -32.64
C MET A 75 -27.68 43.79 -34.10
N SER A 76 -26.89 44.52 -34.90
CA SER A 76 -27.05 44.54 -36.36
C SER A 76 -26.95 43.11 -36.91
N THR A 77 -27.66 42.80 -37.99
CA THR A 77 -27.62 41.46 -38.62
C THR A 77 -26.21 41.03 -39.03
N GLU A 78 -25.33 41.99 -39.34
CA GLU A 78 -23.91 41.78 -39.61
C GLU A 78 -23.12 41.36 -38.35
N SER A 79 -23.40 41.98 -37.19
CA SER A 79 -22.79 41.63 -35.91
C SER A 79 -23.24 40.26 -35.39
N ARG A 80 -24.48 39.84 -35.68
CA ARG A 80 -25.03 38.55 -35.22
C ARG A 80 -24.28 37.36 -35.83
N ASP A 81 -24.01 37.38 -37.13
CA ASP A 81 -23.23 36.31 -37.78
C ASP A 81 -21.75 36.37 -37.41
N TYR A 82 -21.24 37.56 -37.08
CA TYR A 82 -19.90 37.72 -36.52
C TYR A 82 -19.79 37.09 -35.12
N TYR A 83 -20.68 37.44 -34.18
CA TYR A 83 -20.70 36.87 -32.84
C TYR A 83 -21.06 35.38 -32.84
N ARG A 84 -22.00 34.93 -33.67
CA ARG A 84 -22.33 33.51 -33.82
C ARG A 84 -21.11 32.71 -34.27
N ARG A 85 -20.37 33.20 -35.28
CA ARG A 85 -19.11 32.57 -35.74
C ARG A 85 -18.02 32.63 -34.69
N ARG A 86 -17.93 33.70 -33.90
CA ARG A 86 -16.92 33.85 -32.85
C ARG A 86 -17.21 32.98 -31.63
N ILE A 87 -18.45 32.89 -31.19
CA ILE A 87 -18.89 32.00 -30.11
C ILE A 87 -18.79 30.54 -30.57
N SER A 88 -19.20 30.19 -31.80
CA SER A 88 -19.08 28.81 -32.29
C SER A 88 -17.62 28.37 -32.42
N ARG A 89 -16.72 29.27 -32.84
CA ARG A 89 -15.27 29.01 -32.85
C ARG A 89 -14.72 28.92 -31.43
N GLY A 90 -15.12 29.83 -30.53
CA GLY A 90 -14.72 29.81 -29.12
C GLY A 90 -15.15 28.53 -28.41
N LEU A 91 -16.38 28.06 -28.65
CA LEU A 91 -16.89 26.80 -28.12
C LEU A 91 -16.13 25.61 -28.70
N ARG A 92 -15.85 25.59 -30.02
CA ARG A 92 -15.06 24.52 -30.65
C ARG A 92 -13.65 24.46 -30.07
N ILE A 93 -12.99 25.60 -29.90
CA ILE A 93 -11.66 25.71 -29.30
C ILE A 93 -11.70 25.31 -27.81
N GLY A 94 -12.71 25.78 -27.07
CA GLY A 94 -12.91 25.44 -25.66
C GLY A 94 -13.17 23.95 -25.45
N LEU A 95 -14.02 23.33 -26.27
CA LEU A 95 -14.26 21.88 -26.25
C LEU A 95 -13.02 21.09 -26.63
N SER A 96 -12.26 21.52 -27.65
CA SER A 96 -11.01 20.86 -28.00
C SER A 96 -9.97 20.98 -26.89
N PHE A 97 -9.86 22.14 -26.24
CA PHE A 97 -8.94 22.35 -25.12
C PHE A 97 -9.34 21.49 -23.91
N TYR A 98 -10.64 21.44 -23.59
CA TYR A 98 -11.15 20.57 -22.52
C TYR A 98 -10.89 19.09 -22.83
N ALA A 99 -11.12 18.65 -24.08
CA ALA A 99 -10.81 17.28 -24.49
C ALA A 99 -9.31 16.96 -24.34
N ILE A 100 -8.42 17.89 -24.70
CA ILE A 100 -6.97 17.75 -24.51
C ILE A 100 -6.64 17.63 -23.01
N LEU A 101 -7.25 18.45 -22.14
CA LEU A 101 -7.04 18.37 -20.70
C LEU A 101 -7.52 17.02 -20.13
N VAL A 102 -8.68 16.53 -20.55
CA VAL A 102 -9.18 15.22 -20.12
C VAL A 102 -8.25 14.10 -20.58
N LEU A 103 -7.80 14.13 -21.84
CA LEU A 103 -6.82 13.16 -22.35
C LEU A 103 -5.50 13.20 -21.56
N PHE A 104 -5.02 14.39 -21.21
CA PHE A 104 -3.82 14.55 -20.38
C PHE A 104 -4.00 13.91 -19.00
N GLN A 105 -5.17 14.06 -18.37
CA GLN A 105 -5.45 13.40 -17.08
C GLN A 105 -5.52 11.88 -17.21
N VAL A 106 -6.11 11.36 -18.29
CA VAL A 106 -6.15 9.91 -18.56
C VAL A 106 -4.74 9.35 -18.77
N ILE A 107 -3.89 10.05 -19.53
CA ILE A 107 -2.48 9.65 -19.74
C ILE A 107 -1.72 9.67 -18.41
N LYS A 108 -1.87 10.73 -17.60
CA LYS A 108 -1.23 10.82 -16.28
C LYS A 108 -1.65 9.67 -15.37
N LEU A 109 -2.94 9.33 -15.35
CA LEU A 109 -3.46 8.21 -14.57
C LEU A 109 -2.93 6.86 -15.09
N GLY A 110 -2.83 6.69 -16.42
CA GLY A 110 -2.26 5.50 -17.04
C GLY A 110 -0.78 5.32 -16.70
N MET A 111 0.03 6.38 -16.80
CA MET A 111 1.44 6.36 -16.41
C MET A 111 1.62 6.03 -14.93
N TYR A 112 0.77 6.58 -14.07
CA TYR A 112 0.78 6.28 -12.64
C TYR A 112 0.44 4.80 -12.38
N GLN A 113 -0.59 4.27 -13.05
CA GLN A 113 -1.00 2.88 -12.89
C GLN A 113 0.04 1.88 -13.42
N GLU A 114 0.73 2.23 -14.50
CA GLU A 114 1.84 1.44 -15.03
C GLU A 114 3.05 1.48 -14.09
N GLY A 115 3.38 2.65 -13.54
CA GLY A 115 4.44 2.78 -12.54
C GLY A 115 4.19 1.88 -11.33
N ILE A 116 2.94 1.84 -10.84
CA ILE A 116 2.50 0.94 -9.77
C ILE A 116 2.56 -0.53 -10.22
N GLU A 117 2.27 -0.84 -11.48
CA GLU A 117 2.35 -2.21 -12.01
C GLU A 117 3.77 -2.76 -12.06
N HIS A 118 4.76 -1.92 -12.34
CA HIS A 118 6.18 -2.30 -12.25
C HIS A 118 6.64 -2.51 -10.81
N GLN A 119 6.11 -1.74 -9.86
CA GLN A 119 6.42 -1.91 -8.43
C GLN A 119 5.74 -3.15 -7.84
N TRP A 120 4.45 -3.34 -8.14
CA TRP A 120 3.64 -4.46 -7.66
C TRP A 120 2.97 -5.18 -8.83
N PRO A 121 3.69 -6.11 -9.48
CA PRO A 121 3.17 -6.83 -10.63
C PRO A 121 1.95 -7.67 -10.25
N THR A 122 1.04 -7.83 -11.22
CA THR A 122 -0.22 -8.58 -11.06
C THR A 122 -0.39 -9.62 -12.15
N PRO A 123 -1.13 -10.73 -11.91
CA PRO A 123 -1.33 -11.76 -12.91
C PRO A 123 -1.95 -11.21 -14.21
N GLU A 124 -1.34 -11.53 -15.35
CA GLU A 124 -1.79 -11.06 -16.67
C GLU A 124 -3.16 -11.64 -17.09
N GLU A 125 -3.55 -12.77 -16.51
CA GLU A 125 -4.81 -13.44 -16.85
C GLU A 125 -6.04 -12.77 -16.20
N TRP A 126 -5.85 -11.90 -15.21
CA TRP A 126 -6.93 -11.18 -14.54
C TRP A 126 -7.48 -10.06 -15.41
N THR A 127 -8.73 -9.65 -15.22
CA THR A 127 -9.24 -8.45 -15.88
C THR A 127 -8.53 -7.21 -15.35
N TRP A 128 -8.49 -6.16 -16.17
CA TRP A 128 -7.90 -4.87 -15.81
C TRP A 128 -8.44 -4.33 -14.47
N LYS A 129 -9.73 -4.52 -14.19
CA LYS A 129 -10.35 -4.07 -12.94
C LYS A 129 -9.82 -4.83 -11.71
N SER A 130 -9.68 -6.14 -11.80
CA SER A 130 -9.14 -6.95 -10.69
C SER A 130 -7.67 -6.61 -10.43
N ARG A 131 -6.88 -6.44 -11.50
CA ARG A 131 -5.50 -5.94 -11.38
C ARG A 131 -5.45 -4.55 -10.74
N TRP A 132 -6.32 -3.64 -11.17
CA TRP A 132 -6.44 -2.30 -10.59
C TRP A 132 -6.72 -2.34 -9.09
N CYS A 133 -7.64 -3.21 -8.65
CA CYS A 133 -7.97 -3.35 -7.22
C CYS A 133 -6.78 -3.85 -6.40
N LEU A 134 -6.07 -4.91 -6.86
CA LEU A 134 -4.92 -5.43 -6.12
C LEU A 134 -3.79 -4.41 -6.02
N ARG A 135 -3.46 -3.75 -7.13
CA ARG A 135 -2.43 -2.71 -7.18
C ARG A 135 -2.77 -1.52 -6.30
N SER A 136 -3.99 -1.01 -6.39
CA SER A 136 -4.44 0.11 -5.55
C SER A 136 -4.43 -0.26 -4.06
N ALA A 137 -4.81 -1.49 -3.71
CA ALA A 137 -4.76 -1.98 -2.35
C ALA A 137 -3.31 -2.08 -1.83
N ARG A 138 -2.40 -2.67 -2.60
CA ARG A 138 -0.96 -2.76 -2.26
C ARG A 138 -0.34 -1.40 -2.10
N ALA A 139 -0.51 -0.54 -3.08
CA ALA A 139 -0.06 0.84 -3.05
C ALA A 139 -0.51 1.52 -1.74
N LEU A 140 -1.78 1.41 -1.35
CA LEU A 140 -2.26 2.02 -0.10
C LEU A 140 -1.69 1.38 1.18
N MET A 141 -1.32 0.09 1.15
CA MET A 141 -0.64 -0.58 2.27
C MET A 141 0.80 -0.11 2.47
N HIS A 142 1.44 0.45 1.44
CA HIS A 142 2.78 1.05 1.49
C HIS A 142 2.68 2.57 1.28
N PRO A 143 2.27 3.34 2.31
CA PRO A 143 1.97 4.75 2.14
C PRO A 143 3.21 5.59 1.81
N GLU A 144 4.40 5.16 2.24
CA GLU A 144 5.68 5.84 2.02
C GLU A 144 6.04 5.97 0.54
N ASP A 145 5.85 4.88 -0.22
CA ASP A 145 6.11 4.82 -1.67
C ASP A 145 5.22 5.79 -2.47
N ILE A 146 4.12 6.23 -1.87
CA ILE A 146 3.14 7.15 -2.46
C ILE A 146 3.25 8.57 -1.88
N GLY A 147 4.16 8.78 -0.93
CA GLY A 147 4.29 10.05 -0.22
C GLY A 147 3.11 10.36 0.70
N LYS A 148 2.44 9.32 1.23
CA LYS A 148 1.42 9.41 2.27
C LYS A 148 2.00 8.99 3.61
N LEU A 149 1.48 9.56 4.70
CA LEU A 149 1.94 9.23 6.04
C LEU A 149 1.22 8.00 6.64
N MET A 150 -0.04 7.76 6.27
CA MET A 150 -0.86 6.70 6.86
C MET A 150 -1.68 5.95 5.81
N THR A 151 -1.86 4.66 6.04
CA THR A 151 -2.72 3.78 5.25
C THR A 151 -4.20 4.04 5.52
N ASN A 152 -4.98 4.16 4.44
CA ASN A 152 -6.43 4.21 4.52
C ASN A 152 -6.99 2.78 4.47
N TRP A 153 -7.02 2.11 5.62
CA TRP A 153 -7.51 0.73 5.75
C TRP A 153 -8.92 0.49 5.21
N PRO A 154 -9.92 1.38 5.43
CA PRO A 154 -11.24 1.24 4.81
C PRO A 154 -11.21 1.15 3.28
N MET A 155 -10.34 1.92 2.64
CA MET A 155 -10.18 1.91 1.19
C MET A 155 -9.48 0.63 0.71
N VAL A 156 -8.46 0.17 1.44
CA VAL A 156 -7.78 -1.12 1.17
C VAL A 156 -8.79 -2.27 1.25
N ALA A 157 -9.57 -2.37 2.33
CA ALA A 157 -10.59 -3.39 2.50
C ALA A 157 -11.67 -3.31 1.41
N GLY A 158 -12.04 -2.09 0.98
CA GLY A 158 -12.97 -1.89 -0.13
C GLY A 158 -12.47 -2.49 -1.45
N TYR A 159 -11.23 -2.18 -1.84
CA TYR A 159 -10.62 -2.73 -3.05
C TYR A 159 -10.44 -4.24 -2.98
N LEU A 160 -9.99 -4.77 -1.84
CA LEU A 160 -9.76 -6.20 -1.66
C LEU A 160 -11.06 -7.00 -1.58
N ARG A 161 -12.11 -6.46 -0.97
CA ARG A 161 -13.44 -7.07 -1.00
C ARG A 161 -13.95 -7.18 -2.43
N GLU A 162 -13.90 -6.09 -3.20
CA GLU A 162 -14.32 -6.10 -4.60
C GLU A 162 -13.48 -7.06 -5.45
N LEU A 163 -12.18 -7.17 -5.18
CA LEU A 163 -11.29 -8.12 -5.84
C LEU A 163 -11.68 -9.58 -5.51
N VAL A 164 -11.82 -9.91 -4.22
CA VAL A 164 -12.15 -11.28 -3.78
C VAL A 164 -13.52 -11.70 -4.30
N GLU A 165 -14.53 -10.82 -4.24
CA GLU A 165 -15.87 -11.08 -4.80
C GLU A 165 -15.83 -11.39 -6.31
N ARG A 166 -14.95 -10.73 -7.06
CA ARG A 166 -14.78 -10.97 -8.51
C ARG A 166 -14.01 -12.25 -8.81
N LEU A 167 -12.98 -12.56 -8.03
CA LEU A 167 -12.19 -13.78 -8.18
C LEU A 167 -12.98 -15.03 -7.79
N GLU A 168 -13.92 -14.91 -6.85
CA GLU A 168 -14.79 -16.00 -6.40
C GLU A 168 -16.07 -16.14 -7.24
N ASP A 169 -16.35 -15.23 -8.17
CA ASP A 169 -17.48 -15.34 -9.09
C ASP A 169 -17.24 -16.44 -10.14
N LEU A 170 -17.99 -17.54 -10.02
CA LEU A 170 -17.92 -18.71 -10.91
C LEU A 170 -18.26 -18.38 -12.36
N ASN A 171 -19.08 -17.35 -12.60
CA ASN A 171 -19.43 -16.91 -13.95
C ASN A 171 -18.39 -15.95 -14.55
N GLY A 172 -17.51 -15.39 -13.71
CA GLY A 172 -16.49 -14.43 -14.06
C GLY A 172 -15.09 -15.04 -14.04
N GLU A 173 -14.20 -14.44 -13.25
CA GLU A 173 -12.79 -14.84 -13.14
C GLU A 173 -12.59 -16.14 -12.33
N GLY A 174 -13.58 -16.50 -11.51
CA GLY A 174 -13.61 -17.75 -10.74
C GLY A 174 -13.98 -18.98 -11.57
N LYS A 175 -14.20 -18.83 -12.89
CA LYS A 175 -14.53 -19.96 -13.77
C LYS A 175 -13.47 -21.07 -13.70
N GLY A 176 -13.88 -22.29 -13.35
CA GLY A 176 -12.99 -23.44 -13.17
C GLY A 176 -12.48 -23.63 -11.75
N MET A 177 -12.97 -22.86 -10.78
CA MET A 177 -12.90 -23.21 -9.37
C MET A 177 -14.04 -24.15 -9.01
N GLU A 178 -13.76 -25.15 -8.19
CA GLU A 178 -14.77 -26.05 -7.65
C GLU A 178 -15.04 -25.70 -6.18
N LEU A 179 -16.29 -25.85 -5.74
CA LEU A 179 -16.64 -25.82 -4.32
C LEU A 179 -16.28 -27.19 -3.74
N GLY A 180 -15.15 -27.25 -3.05
CA GLY A 180 -14.76 -28.42 -2.26
C GLY A 180 -15.57 -28.53 -0.97
N GLU A 181 -15.40 -29.65 -0.26
CA GLU A 181 -16.15 -29.96 0.95
C GLU A 181 -15.94 -28.92 2.07
N ASN A 182 -14.73 -28.35 2.17
CA ASN A 182 -14.34 -27.42 3.24
C ASN A 182 -13.94 -26.01 2.74
N GLY A 183 -13.97 -25.75 1.43
CA GLY A 183 -13.46 -24.51 0.84
C GLY A 183 -13.43 -24.54 -0.68
N PHE A 184 -12.79 -23.54 -1.30
CA PHE A 184 -12.60 -23.55 -2.76
C PHE A 184 -11.48 -24.51 -3.15
N ASP A 185 -11.59 -25.14 -4.32
CA ASP A 185 -10.48 -25.80 -4.99
C ASP A 185 -9.99 -24.94 -6.14
N VAL A 186 -8.75 -24.43 -5.99
CA VAL A 186 -8.07 -23.60 -6.98
C VAL A 186 -6.97 -24.37 -7.71
N SER A 187 -6.82 -25.68 -7.48
CA SER A 187 -5.77 -26.50 -8.11
C SER A 187 -5.81 -26.49 -9.64
N GLY A 188 -6.99 -26.30 -10.25
CA GLY A 188 -7.16 -26.15 -11.69
C GLY A 188 -6.76 -24.79 -12.27
N LYS A 189 -6.37 -23.82 -11.44
CA LYS A 189 -5.94 -22.48 -11.86
C LYS A 189 -4.44 -22.40 -12.08
N SER A 190 -4.01 -21.41 -12.87
CA SER A 190 -2.60 -21.16 -13.10
C SER A 190 -1.90 -20.75 -11.78
N GLU A 191 -0.58 -20.91 -11.75
CA GLU A 191 0.25 -20.55 -10.60
C GLU A 191 0.21 -19.03 -10.31
N PRO A 192 0.32 -18.12 -11.30
CA PRO A 192 0.14 -16.68 -11.08
C PRO A 192 -1.24 -16.34 -10.50
N TRP A 193 -2.30 -16.99 -10.99
CA TRP A 193 -3.66 -16.79 -10.50
C TRP A 193 -3.76 -17.10 -9.01
N ARG A 194 -3.27 -18.28 -8.61
CA ARG A 194 -3.31 -18.77 -7.23
C ARG A 194 -2.52 -17.86 -6.31
N ARG A 195 -1.33 -17.40 -6.72
CA ARG A 195 -0.54 -16.45 -5.94
C ARG A 195 -1.24 -15.10 -5.78
N GLY A 196 -1.81 -14.56 -6.85
CA GLY A 196 -2.57 -13.32 -6.77
C GLY A 196 -3.77 -13.45 -5.83
N TYR A 197 -4.48 -14.59 -5.89
CA TYR A 197 -5.62 -14.85 -5.01
C TYR A 197 -5.19 -15.00 -3.54
N PHE A 198 -4.10 -15.71 -3.27
CA PHE A 198 -3.49 -15.78 -1.94
C PHE A 198 -3.12 -14.39 -1.42
N GLN A 199 -2.46 -13.56 -2.23
CA GLN A 199 -2.10 -12.18 -1.87
C GLN A 199 -3.33 -11.32 -1.57
N ALA A 200 -4.40 -11.48 -2.35
CA ALA A 200 -5.67 -10.78 -2.12
C ALA A 200 -6.31 -11.19 -0.78
N LEU A 201 -6.33 -12.50 -0.47
CA LEU A 201 -6.86 -13.02 0.80
C LEU A 201 -6.03 -12.60 2.01
N MET A 202 -4.69 -12.69 1.92
CA MET A 202 -3.78 -12.24 2.98
C MET A 202 -3.90 -10.74 3.22
N GLY A 203 -3.97 -9.94 2.14
CA GLY A 203 -4.22 -8.50 2.25
C GLY A 203 -5.58 -8.20 2.88
N ALA A 204 -6.61 -8.97 2.53
CA ALA A 204 -7.96 -8.78 3.07
C ALA A 204 -8.00 -9.13 4.57
N ALA A 205 -7.28 -10.18 4.97
CA ALA A 205 -7.09 -10.53 6.38
C ALA A 205 -6.40 -9.39 7.13
N LYS A 206 -5.24 -8.91 6.65
CA LYS A 206 -4.51 -7.78 7.25
C LYS A 206 -5.35 -6.50 7.34
N ALA A 207 -6.14 -6.20 6.30
CA ALA A 207 -7.07 -5.08 6.33
C ALA A 207 -8.18 -5.28 7.38
N ALA A 208 -8.69 -6.50 7.53
CA ALA A 208 -9.68 -6.85 8.55
C ALA A 208 -9.14 -6.73 9.98
N GLU A 209 -7.87 -7.10 10.23
CA GLU A 209 -7.21 -6.93 11.53
C GLU A 209 -7.13 -5.46 11.94
N ASN A 210 -6.75 -4.59 11.00
CA ASN A 210 -6.62 -3.15 11.24
C ASN A 210 -7.98 -2.44 11.34
N LEU A 211 -9.03 -3.01 10.73
CA LEU A 211 -10.41 -2.53 10.83
C LEU A 211 -11.20 -3.20 11.94
N ASP A 212 -10.54 -3.99 12.80
CA ASP A 212 -11.26 -4.67 13.85
C ASP A 212 -11.83 -3.66 14.87
N GLY A 213 -13.10 -3.83 15.22
CA GLY A 213 -13.87 -2.86 15.99
C GLY A 213 -14.21 -1.56 15.23
N TRP A 214 -14.00 -1.46 13.92
CA TRP A 214 -14.49 -0.32 13.15
C TRP A 214 -15.92 -0.53 12.66
N LEU A 215 -16.65 0.58 12.50
CA LEU A 215 -18.00 0.60 11.99
C LEU A 215 -18.08 1.42 10.70
N THR A 216 -18.83 0.92 9.73
CA THR A 216 -19.14 1.60 8.47
C THR A 216 -20.62 1.99 8.44
N ASP A 217 -20.89 3.28 8.32
CA ASP A 217 -22.24 3.80 8.09
C ASP A 217 -22.69 3.48 6.65
N ARG A 218 -23.80 2.75 6.50
CA ARG A 218 -24.34 2.33 5.20
C ARG A 218 -24.79 3.50 4.33
N LYS A 219 -25.34 4.56 4.94
CA LYS A 219 -25.87 5.74 4.23
C LYS A 219 -24.76 6.67 3.78
N GLN A 220 -23.74 6.84 4.63
CA GLN A 220 -22.67 7.79 4.38
C GLN A 220 -21.45 7.17 3.71
N ARG A 221 -21.31 5.83 3.76
CA ARG A 221 -20.12 5.08 3.31
C ARG A 221 -18.83 5.59 3.96
N ILE A 222 -18.93 6.01 5.22
CA ILE A 222 -17.81 6.45 6.04
C ILE A 222 -17.54 5.34 7.06
N SER A 223 -16.29 4.91 7.13
CA SER A 223 -15.82 4.00 8.17
C SER A 223 -15.09 4.78 9.25
N ALA A 224 -15.44 4.54 10.50
CA ALA A 224 -14.82 5.16 11.65
C ALA A 224 -14.69 4.17 12.82
N PRO A 225 -13.70 4.34 13.71
CA PRO A 225 -13.64 3.62 14.97
C PRO A 225 -14.88 3.88 15.83
N VAL A 226 -15.29 2.91 16.67
CA VAL A 226 -16.46 3.03 17.57
C VAL A 226 -16.42 4.30 18.43
N GLU A 227 -15.23 4.78 18.79
CA GLU A 227 -15.04 5.98 19.60
C GLU A 227 -15.67 7.25 19.01
N TYR A 228 -15.84 7.29 17.69
CA TYR A 228 -16.36 8.44 16.94
C TYR A 228 -17.83 8.26 16.51
N VAL A 229 -18.41 7.08 16.71
CA VAL A 229 -19.77 6.74 16.28
C VAL A 229 -20.74 7.14 17.39
N VAL A 230 -21.79 7.88 17.03
CA VAL A 230 -22.87 8.24 17.96
C VAL A 230 -23.82 7.05 18.07
N GLY A 231 -24.08 6.58 19.28
CA GLY A 231 -25.14 5.61 19.50
C GLY A 231 -25.42 5.33 20.96
N PRO A 232 -26.34 4.39 21.26
CA PRO A 232 -26.65 3.99 22.63
C PRO A 232 -25.42 3.50 23.39
N SER A 233 -24.48 2.82 22.70
CA SER A 233 -23.24 2.30 23.29
C SER A 233 -22.21 3.40 23.55
N ASN A 234 -22.28 4.52 22.81
CA ASN A 234 -21.40 5.67 22.94
C ASN A 234 -22.19 6.99 22.82
N PRO A 235 -22.82 7.47 23.90
CA PRO A 235 -23.65 8.68 23.88
C PRO A 235 -22.83 9.97 23.75
N ARG A 236 -21.51 9.93 23.96
CA ARG A 236 -20.60 11.07 23.87
C ARG A 236 -19.36 10.70 23.07
N PRO A 237 -19.45 10.63 21.73
CA PRO A 237 -18.31 10.28 20.90
C PRO A 237 -17.23 11.37 20.91
N LYS A 238 -16.01 10.97 20.56
CA LYS A 238 -14.93 11.91 20.28
C LYS A 238 -15.27 12.74 19.02
N PRO A 239 -14.83 14.00 18.94
CA PRO A 239 -15.04 14.82 17.75
C PRO A 239 -14.30 14.20 16.55
N MET A 240 -14.94 14.18 15.39
CA MET A 240 -14.35 13.65 14.15
C MET A 240 -13.06 14.41 13.77
N PRO A 241 -12.06 13.73 13.18
CA PRO A 241 -10.87 14.37 12.64
C PRO A 241 -11.21 15.48 11.62
N ALA A 242 -10.34 16.49 11.54
CA ALA A 242 -10.52 17.64 10.66
C ALA A 242 -10.74 17.21 9.19
N GLY A 243 -11.85 17.66 8.59
CA GLY A 243 -12.23 17.36 7.22
C GLY A 243 -13.49 16.50 7.08
N GLN A 244 -13.89 15.74 8.11
CA GLN A 244 -15.13 14.97 8.10
C GLN A 244 -16.26 15.74 8.82
N LYS A 245 -17.25 16.19 8.05
CA LYS A 245 -18.37 17.02 8.57
C LYS A 245 -19.54 16.21 9.14
N LYS A 246 -19.63 14.92 8.80
CA LYS A 246 -20.75 14.07 9.18
C LYS A 246 -20.30 13.03 10.19
N VAL A 247 -21.13 12.83 11.21
CA VAL A 247 -20.88 11.88 12.28
C VAL A 247 -21.68 10.60 12.00
N PRO A 248 -21.04 9.42 11.97
CA PRO A 248 -21.72 8.15 11.77
C PRO A 248 -22.62 7.81 12.96
N ARG A 249 -23.75 7.13 12.69
CA ARG A 249 -24.72 6.68 13.70
C ARG A 249 -24.70 5.16 13.83
N GLU A 250 -24.68 4.67 15.06
CA GLU A 250 -24.62 3.24 15.37
C GLU A 250 -25.78 2.45 14.74
N ASP A 251 -27.00 3.00 14.75
CA ASP A 251 -28.20 2.35 14.17
C ASP A 251 -28.08 2.07 12.65
N ASP A 252 -27.31 2.90 11.94
CA ASP A 252 -27.10 2.80 10.48
C ASP A 252 -25.75 2.15 10.13
N SER A 253 -25.01 1.71 11.15
CA SER A 253 -23.66 1.19 11.02
C SER A 253 -23.62 -0.34 11.03
N GLU A 254 -22.70 -0.89 10.26
CA GLU A 254 -22.33 -2.31 10.28
C GLU A 254 -20.82 -2.45 10.52
N ALA A 255 -20.35 -3.66 10.85
CA ALA A 255 -18.91 -3.92 10.97
C ALA A 255 -18.20 -3.55 9.65
N ALA A 256 -17.10 -2.81 9.75
CA ALA A 256 -16.40 -2.28 8.58
C ALA A 256 -15.78 -3.37 7.68
N SER A 257 -15.42 -4.49 8.29
CA SER A 257 -14.90 -5.68 7.62
C SER A 257 -15.48 -6.94 8.28
N PRO A 258 -15.66 -8.05 7.56
CA PRO A 258 -15.77 -9.35 8.21
C PRO A 258 -14.51 -9.63 9.05
N GLY A 259 -14.64 -10.52 10.06
CA GLY A 259 -13.51 -10.89 10.92
C GLY A 259 -12.35 -11.50 10.14
N ALA A 260 -11.12 -11.20 10.58
CA ALA A 260 -9.88 -11.67 9.92
C ALA A 260 -9.82 -13.19 9.80
N GLU A 261 -10.32 -13.91 10.82
CA GLU A 261 -10.48 -15.37 10.85
C GLU A 261 -11.10 -15.92 9.55
N LYS A 262 -12.13 -15.25 9.01
CA LYS A 262 -12.83 -15.73 7.82
C LYS A 262 -11.89 -15.83 6.61
N PHE A 263 -10.92 -14.92 6.50
CA PHE A 263 -9.95 -14.93 5.41
C PHE A 263 -8.83 -15.95 5.66
N TYR A 264 -8.31 -16.03 6.89
CA TYR A 264 -7.28 -17.01 7.23
C TYR A 264 -7.77 -18.45 7.10
N ILE A 265 -8.92 -18.78 7.69
CA ILE A 265 -9.52 -20.11 7.56
C ILE A 265 -9.77 -20.44 6.09
N LYS A 266 -10.28 -19.47 5.30
CA LYS A 266 -10.47 -19.66 3.86
C LYS A 266 -9.16 -20.04 3.15
N ILE A 267 -8.02 -19.44 3.49
CA ILE A 267 -6.73 -19.83 2.91
C ILE A 267 -6.37 -21.26 3.33
N LEU A 268 -6.52 -21.60 4.60
CA LEU A 268 -6.13 -22.91 5.14
C LEU A 268 -6.97 -24.05 4.54
N THR A 269 -8.28 -23.82 4.35
CA THR A 269 -9.21 -24.81 3.80
C THR A 269 -9.21 -24.90 2.28
N THR A 270 -8.69 -23.88 1.59
CA THR A 270 -8.62 -23.88 0.12
C THR A 270 -7.60 -24.90 -0.38
N ASN A 271 -8.00 -25.71 -1.36
CA ASN A 271 -7.14 -26.69 -2.02
C ASN A 271 -6.38 -26.03 -3.18
N GLY A 272 -5.10 -26.36 -3.34
CA GLY A 272 -4.25 -25.83 -4.41
C GLY A 272 -3.26 -24.74 -3.98
N PHE A 273 -3.28 -24.26 -2.73
CA PHE A 273 -2.19 -23.43 -2.20
C PHE A 273 -0.98 -24.26 -1.79
N GLU A 274 0.20 -23.66 -1.90
CA GLU A 274 1.46 -24.29 -1.49
C GLU A 274 1.58 -24.39 0.03
N THR A 275 2.40 -25.32 0.52
CA THR A 275 2.64 -25.50 1.96
C THR A 275 3.14 -24.21 2.61
N GLY A 276 4.06 -23.49 1.96
CA GLY A 276 4.60 -22.22 2.46
C GLY A 276 3.51 -21.16 2.67
N GLN A 277 2.60 -21.02 1.70
CA GLN A 277 1.46 -20.10 1.77
C GLN A 277 0.49 -20.44 2.90
N LYS A 278 0.21 -21.73 3.09
CA LYS A 278 -0.64 -22.18 4.21
C LYS A 278 0.03 -21.95 5.56
N VAL A 279 1.34 -22.17 5.66
CA VAL A 279 2.11 -21.84 6.86
C VAL A 279 2.08 -20.34 7.14
N ASP A 280 2.25 -19.49 6.13
CA ASP A 280 2.19 -18.03 6.27
C ASP A 280 0.83 -17.58 6.85
N ALA A 281 -0.27 -18.11 6.29
CA ALA A 281 -1.60 -17.80 6.77
C ALA A 281 -1.85 -18.32 8.19
N ALA A 282 -1.38 -19.53 8.51
CA ALA A 282 -1.52 -20.11 9.85
C ALA A 282 -0.74 -19.32 10.91
N LEU A 283 0.50 -18.92 10.60
CA LEU A 283 1.33 -18.11 11.49
C LEU A 283 0.75 -16.72 11.69
N ALA A 284 0.32 -16.03 10.63
CA ALA A 284 -0.33 -14.73 10.74
C ALA A 284 -1.63 -14.81 11.58
N TYR A 285 -2.42 -15.86 11.38
CA TYR A 285 -3.63 -16.08 12.17
C TYR A 285 -3.33 -16.32 13.66
N ALA A 286 -2.31 -17.14 13.96
CA ALA A 286 -1.86 -17.38 15.33
C ALA A 286 -1.35 -16.10 16.00
N ASP A 287 -0.55 -15.29 15.30
CA ASP A 287 -0.06 -14.00 15.77
C ASP A 287 -1.20 -13.03 16.08
N TRP A 288 -2.24 -13.00 15.25
CA TRP A 288 -3.44 -12.19 15.48
C TRP A 288 -4.22 -12.65 16.72
N LEU A 289 -4.38 -13.96 16.91
CA LEU A 289 -5.04 -14.52 18.10
C LEU A 289 -4.25 -14.20 19.38
N ASP A 290 -2.91 -14.24 19.31
CA ASP A 290 -2.03 -13.83 20.40
C ASP A 290 -2.19 -12.33 20.72
N TYR A 291 -2.26 -11.49 19.69
CA TYR A 291 -2.55 -10.06 19.84
C TYR A 291 -3.92 -9.82 20.51
N LYS A 292 -4.92 -10.64 20.21
CA LYS A 292 -6.23 -10.61 20.87
C LYS A 292 -6.23 -11.13 22.31
N GLY A 293 -5.12 -11.73 22.77
CA GLY A 293 -5.01 -12.33 24.08
C GLY A 293 -5.65 -13.72 24.18
N LEU A 294 -6.03 -14.34 23.06
CA LEU A 294 -6.58 -15.69 23.00
C LEU A 294 -5.45 -16.72 22.93
N LYS A 295 -4.69 -16.82 24.02
CA LYS A 295 -3.42 -17.56 24.11
C LYS A 295 -3.55 -19.05 23.82
N GLU A 296 -4.61 -19.70 24.30
CA GLU A 296 -4.81 -21.15 24.11
C GLU A 296 -5.11 -21.48 22.65
N THR A 297 -6.03 -20.73 22.02
CA THR A 297 -6.36 -20.91 20.61
C THR A 297 -5.20 -20.55 19.70
N ALA A 298 -4.40 -19.55 20.07
CA ALA A 298 -3.16 -19.22 19.34
C ALA A 298 -2.17 -20.39 19.41
N GLY A 299 -2.01 -21.00 20.59
CA GLY A 299 -1.21 -22.22 20.77
C GLY A 299 -1.67 -23.36 19.87
N ASP A 300 -2.98 -23.63 19.84
CA ASP A 300 -3.56 -24.63 18.94
C ASP A 300 -3.28 -24.30 17.47
N MET A 301 -3.38 -23.02 17.07
CA MET A 301 -3.04 -22.61 15.70
C MET A 301 -1.56 -22.78 15.37
N TYR A 302 -0.63 -22.52 16.29
CA TYR A 302 0.79 -22.81 16.07
C TYR A 302 1.06 -24.32 15.95
N THR A 303 0.36 -25.16 16.74
CA THR A 303 0.47 -26.62 16.57
C THR A 303 -0.08 -27.08 15.22
N TRP A 304 -1.17 -26.47 14.75
CA TRP A 304 -1.70 -26.74 13.42
C TRP A 304 -0.76 -26.25 12.31
N ALA A 305 -0.13 -25.09 12.48
CA ALA A 305 0.91 -24.60 11.58
C ALA A 305 2.09 -25.57 11.49
N MET A 306 2.48 -26.19 12.63
CA MET A 306 3.53 -27.22 12.67
C MET A 306 3.11 -28.47 11.90
N ASP A 307 1.84 -28.86 12.01
CA ASP A 307 1.30 -29.99 11.26
C ASP A 307 1.28 -29.73 9.76
N ILE A 308 0.91 -28.52 9.33
CA ILE A 308 0.97 -28.11 7.93
C ILE A 308 2.42 -28.12 7.45
N ALA A 309 3.36 -27.53 8.19
CA ALA A 309 4.78 -27.57 7.85
C ALA A 309 5.31 -29.01 7.77
N ALA A 310 4.86 -29.89 8.66
CA ALA A 310 5.20 -31.30 8.68
C ALA A 310 4.74 -32.07 7.42
N THR A 311 3.63 -31.68 6.80
CA THR A 311 3.19 -32.28 5.52
C THR A 311 4.15 -32.02 4.36
N GLY A 312 4.96 -30.95 4.44
CA GLY A 312 5.94 -30.59 3.43
C GLY A 312 7.25 -31.39 3.50
N LEU A 313 7.45 -32.22 4.54
CA LEU A 313 8.68 -33.01 4.67
C LEU A 313 8.64 -34.28 3.83
N SER A 314 9.76 -34.58 3.19
CA SER A 314 9.98 -35.85 2.47
C SER A 314 10.37 -37.01 3.40
N VAL A 315 10.67 -36.72 4.66
CA VAL A 315 11.14 -37.68 5.68
C VAL A 315 10.09 -37.82 6.79
N ASP A 316 10.09 -38.98 7.46
CA ASP A 316 9.27 -39.24 8.65
C ASP A 316 9.39 -38.12 9.71
N VAL A 317 8.27 -37.44 9.95
CA VAL A 317 8.14 -36.24 10.81
C VAL A 317 8.69 -36.47 12.20
N GLY A 318 8.44 -37.66 12.79
CA GLY A 318 8.85 -37.98 14.15
C GLY A 318 10.36 -38.04 14.36
N LYS A 319 11.14 -38.15 13.28
CA LYS A 319 12.60 -38.10 13.32
C LYS A 319 13.15 -36.68 13.32
N VAL A 320 12.41 -35.72 12.74
CA VAL A 320 12.88 -34.34 12.52
C VAL A 320 12.40 -33.40 13.63
N VAL A 321 11.13 -33.51 14.04
CA VAL A 321 10.52 -32.58 15.00
C VAL A 321 9.67 -33.34 16.00
N ASP A 322 9.71 -32.92 17.27
CA ASP A 322 8.65 -33.26 18.21
C ASP A 322 7.46 -32.30 18.04
N ARG A 323 6.36 -32.79 17.44
CA ARG A 323 5.17 -31.99 17.12
C ARG A 323 4.55 -31.29 18.32
N LYS A 324 4.71 -31.83 19.53
CA LYS A 324 4.11 -31.25 20.75
C LYS A 324 4.94 -30.10 21.31
N THR A 325 6.25 -30.20 21.20
CA THR A 325 7.17 -29.23 21.82
C THR A 325 7.80 -28.28 20.81
N GLY A 326 7.72 -28.59 19.50
CA GLY A 326 8.39 -27.85 18.44
C GLY A 326 9.92 -27.97 18.46
N VAL A 327 10.48 -28.86 19.29
CA VAL A 327 11.93 -29.03 19.39
C VAL A 327 12.45 -29.87 18.22
N LEU A 328 13.48 -29.36 17.54
CA LEU A 328 14.12 -30.04 16.42
C LEU A 328 15.08 -31.11 16.90
N LYS A 329 14.98 -32.32 16.32
CA LYS A 329 15.85 -33.45 16.64
C LYS A 329 17.07 -33.45 15.72
N ASN A 330 18.19 -32.94 16.22
CA ASN A 330 19.43 -32.86 15.45
C ASN A 330 20.31 -34.15 15.52
N ASN A 331 19.72 -35.30 15.87
CA ASN A 331 20.44 -36.57 15.93
C ASN A 331 20.19 -37.44 14.70
N SER A 332 19.21 -37.09 13.87
CA SER A 332 18.99 -37.71 12.58
C SER A 332 19.65 -36.88 11.49
N ASN A 333 20.37 -37.51 10.56
CA ASN A 333 20.89 -36.89 9.33
C ASN A 333 19.76 -36.45 8.36
N ALA A 334 18.55 -36.22 8.87
CA ALA A 334 17.39 -35.83 8.08
C ALA A 334 17.40 -34.30 7.90
N PRO A 335 17.27 -33.78 6.67
CA PRO A 335 17.20 -32.34 6.43
C PRO A 335 15.93 -31.76 7.06
N VAL A 336 16.10 -30.69 7.84
CA VAL A 336 15.00 -29.88 8.39
C VAL A 336 14.56 -28.89 7.31
N SER A 337 13.27 -28.67 7.09
CA SER A 337 12.76 -27.67 6.14
C SER A 337 12.74 -26.26 6.71
N GLU A 338 12.83 -25.23 5.86
CA GLU A 338 12.73 -23.82 6.29
C GLU A 338 11.37 -23.52 6.95
N ASN A 339 10.28 -24.08 6.43
CA ASN A 339 8.94 -23.93 7.01
C ASN A 339 8.89 -24.42 8.47
N VAL A 340 9.51 -25.57 8.77
CA VAL A 340 9.59 -26.11 10.13
C VAL A 340 10.39 -25.18 11.04
N ILE A 341 11.53 -24.67 10.57
CA ILE A 341 12.34 -23.72 11.34
C ILE A 341 11.55 -22.46 11.66
N ARG A 342 10.83 -21.92 10.67
CA ARG A 342 10.02 -20.72 10.82
C ARG A 342 8.88 -20.91 11.83
N VAL A 343 8.13 -22.01 11.71
CA VAL A 343 7.06 -22.32 12.67
C VAL A 343 7.61 -22.57 14.07
N SER A 344 8.73 -23.30 14.19
CA SER A 344 9.36 -23.57 15.49
C SER A 344 9.83 -22.26 16.15
N THR A 345 10.35 -21.32 15.36
CA THR A 345 10.77 -20.00 15.84
C THR A 345 9.57 -19.19 16.35
N ALA A 346 8.46 -19.16 15.60
CA ALA A 346 7.24 -18.47 16.00
C ALA A 346 6.61 -19.10 17.28
N LEU A 347 6.56 -20.44 17.35
CA LEU A 347 6.10 -21.16 18.54
C LEU A 347 6.98 -20.88 19.77
N ALA A 348 8.30 -20.73 19.59
CA ALA A 348 9.21 -20.35 20.67
C ALA A 348 8.92 -18.93 21.19
N VAL A 349 8.64 -17.98 20.30
CA VAL A 349 8.22 -16.61 20.66
C VAL A 349 6.90 -16.65 21.45
N HIS A 350 5.93 -17.43 21.01
CA HIS A 350 4.66 -17.63 21.71
C HIS A 350 4.88 -18.16 23.15
N HIS A 351 5.69 -19.21 23.30
CA HIS A 351 6.04 -19.73 24.62
C HIS A 351 6.78 -18.71 25.49
N ALA A 352 7.68 -17.90 24.90
CA ALA A 352 8.37 -16.85 25.63
C ALA A 352 7.40 -15.77 26.14
N LYS A 353 6.46 -15.32 25.30
CA LYS A 353 5.41 -14.36 25.68
C LYS A 353 4.47 -14.90 26.77
N GLN A 354 4.29 -16.21 26.84
CA GLN A 354 3.50 -16.86 27.90
C GLN A 354 4.27 -17.04 29.22
N GLY A 355 5.59 -16.77 29.25
CA GLY A 355 6.45 -17.00 30.42
C GLY A 355 7.03 -18.42 30.51
N ASN A 356 6.81 -19.27 29.51
CA ASN A 356 7.36 -20.63 29.44
C ASN A 356 8.80 -20.63 28.91
N LEU A 357 9.70 -19.95 29.63
CA LEU A 357 11.08 -19.66 29.22
C LEU A 357 11.92 -20.92 28.93
N SER A 358 11.75 -21.99 29.71
CA SER A 358 12.50 -23.24 29.50
C SER A 358 12.18 -23.90 28.15
N ASN A 359 10.90 -23.93 27.77
CA ASN A 359 10.48 -24.51 26.49
C ASN A 359 10.97 -23.64 25.34
N ALA A 360 10.77 -22.31 25.43
CA ALA A 360 11.23 -21.37 24.42
C ALA A 360 12.75 -21.48 24.17
N LEU A 361 13.56 -21.54 25.23
CA LEU A 361 15.02 -21.69 25.13
C LEU A 361 15.41 -23.00 24.43
N SER A 362 14.75 -24.11 24.77
CA SER A 362 15.04 -25.40 24.14
C SER A 362 14.74 -25.40 22.64
N ILE A 363 13.65 -24.74 22.22
CA ILE A 363 13.26 -24.62 20.82
C ILE A 363 14.26 -23.71 20.09
N PHE A 364 14.53 -22.50 20.60
CA PHE A 364 15.47 -21.57 19.98
C PHE A 364 16.88 -22.16 19.84
N ALA A 365 17.38 -22.86 20.86
CA ALA A 365 18.67 -23.54 20.79
C ALA A 365 18.67 -24.66 19.73
N SER A 366 17.58 -25.42 19.62
CA SER A 366 17.45 -26.47 18.59
C SER A 366 17.41 -25.89 17.17
N VAL A 367 16.72 -24.77 16.97
CA VAL A 367 16.66 -24.03 15.70
C VAL A 367 18.02 -23.45 15.32
N LEU A 368 18.70 -22.78 16.26
CA LEU A 368 20.04 -22.24 16.04
C LEU A 368 21.02 -23.35 15.64
N LYS A 369 20.96 -24.50 16.33
CA LYS A 369 21.80 -25.66 16.00
C LYS A 369 21.49 -26.20 14.60
N ALA A 370 20.21 -26.27 14.20
CA ALA A 370 19.78 -26.73 12.88
C ALA A 370 20.29 -25.79 11.75
N ARG A 371 20.13 -24.46 11.92
CA ARG A 371 20.67 -23.47 10.98
C ARG A 371 22.20 -23.56 10.85
N ARG A 372 22.91 -23.75 11.97
CA ARG A 372 24.37 -23.93 11.96
C ARG A 372 24.85 -25.22 11.31
N SER A 373 24.06 -26.30 11.35
CA SER A 373 24.38 -27.57 10.65
C SER A 373 24.00 -27.58 9.17
N SER A 374 23.39 -26.51 8.67
CA SER A 374 22.93 -26.44 7.28
C SER A 374 24.09 -26.21 6.31
N THR A 375 23.97 -26.74 5.09
CA THR A 375 25.03 -26.63 4.08
C THR A 375 25.23 -25.17 3.65
N PRO A 376 26.48 -24.72 3.44
CA PRO A 376 26.75 -23.42 2.85
C PRO A 376 26.05 -23.33 1.49
N GLY A 377 25.25 -22.28 1.29
CA GLY A 377 24.59 -22.05 0.00
C GLY A 377 25.64 -21.62 -1.02
N ASP A 378 25.71 -22.30 -2.16
CA ASP A 378 26.49 -21.82 -3.30
C ASP A 378 25.84 -20.53 -3.79
N THR A 379 26.60 -19.42 -3.80
CA THR A 379 26.20 -18.08 -4.23
C THR A 379 25.84 -17.99 -5.74
N SER A 380 25.76 -19.13 -6.42
CA SER A 380 25.73 -19.27 -7.88
C SER A 380 24.32 -19.51 -8.46
N THR A 381 23.30 -19.72 -7.62
CA THR A 381 21.95 -20.13 -8.08
C THR A 381 20.84 -19.22 -7.56
N ILE A 382 21.13 -17.95 -7.33
CA ILE A 382 20.09 -16.93 -7.26
C ILE A 382 19.98 -16.38 -8.69
N PRO A 383 18.85 -16.56 -9.40
CA PRO A 383 18.61 -15.82 -10.62
C PRO A 383 18.73 -14.35 -10.25
N ALA A 384 19.71 -13.66 -10.82
CA ALA A 384 19.87 -12.24 -10.62
C ALA A 384 18.54 -11.57 -11.01
N LEU A 385 17.77 -11.11 -10.03
CA LEU A 385 16.70 -10.17 -10.30
C LEU A 385 17.36 -8.99 -11.01
N PRO A 386 16.85 -8.55 -12.17
CA PRO A 386 17.41 -7.39 -12.84
C PRO A 386 17.35 -6.22 -11.88
N SER A 387 18.53 -5.75 -11.46
CA SER A 387 18.67 -4.59 -10.59
C SER A 387 17.92 -3.41 -11.22
N PRO A 388 17.01 -2.73 -10.50
CA PRO A 388 16.45 -1.49 -10.99
C PRO A 388 17.61 -0.50 -11.22
N ALA A 389 17.68 0.02 -12.44
CA ALA A 389 18.71 0.98 -12.81
C ALA A 389 18.61 2.21 -11.90
N LYS A 390 19.76 2.62 -11.34
CA LYS A 390 19.90 3.82 -10.50
C LYS A 390 19.08 4.98 -11.07
N ALA A 391 18.17 5.53 -10.26
CA ALA A 391 17.44 6.74 -10.57
C ALA A 391 18.44 7.91 -10.62
N ASN A 392 18.84 8.30 -11.83
CA ASN A 392 19.50 9.58 -12.04
C ASN A 392 18.44 10.68 -11.92
N ASP A 393 18.68 11.62 -11.03
CA ASP A 393 17.78 12.68 -10.53
C ASP A 393 17.47 13.80 -11.57
N ASP A 394 17.42 13.45 -12.86
CA ASP A 394 17.12 14.38 -13.94
C ASP A 394 15.63 14.28 -14.32
N ALA A 395 14.89 15.39 -14.28
CA ALA A 395 13.47 15.40 -14.65
C ALA A 395 13.20 14.81 -16.06
N ILE A 396 14.17 14.94 -16.98
CA ILE A 396 14.08 14.39 -18.34
C ILE A 396 14.29 12.86 -18.34
N SER A 397 15.24 12.34 -17.56
CA SER A 397 15.47 10.89 -17.47
C SER A 397 14.27 10.19 -16.83
N SER A 398 13.60 10.81 -15.84
CA SER A 398 12.39 10.29 -15.20
C SER A 398 11.21 10.16 -16.17
N LEU A 399 11.06 11.10 -17.10
CA LEU A 399 10.05 11.04 -18.16
C LEU A 399 10.37 9.95 -19.18
N PHE A 400 11.64 9.83 -19.61
CA PHE A 400 12.07 8.74 -20.49
C PHE A 400 11.91 7.36 -19.85
N TYR A 401 12.23 7.24 -18.55
CA TYR A 401 12.04 6.02 -17.79
C TYR A 401 10.55 5.67 -17.67
N SER A 402 9.70 6.65 -17.37
CA SER A 402 8.23 6.46 -17.32
C SER A 402 7.64 6.02 -18.67
N ILE A 403 8.13 6.60 -19.77
CA ILE A 403 7.71 6.21 -21.13
C ILE A 403 8.21 4.79 -21.46
N ARG A 404 9.45 4.44 -21.05
CA ARG A 404 10.00 3.09 -21.24
C ARG A 404 9.20 2.05 -20.47
N ASN A 405 8.83 2.33 -19.22
CA ASN A 405 8.00 1.45 -18.41
C ASN A 405 6.60 1.26 -19.01
N MET A 406 6.07 2.26 -19.73
CA MET A 406 4.82 2.12 -20.49
C MET A 406 4.93 1.19 -21.72
N LEU A 407 6.13 1.01 -22.26
CA LEU A 407 6.37 0.19 -23.45
C LEU A 407 6.76 -1.26 -23.13
N VAL A 408 7.27 -1.51 -21.92
CA VAL A 408 7.69 -2.85 -21.48
C VAL A 408 6.70 -3.32 -20.41
N PRO A 409 5.92 -4.39 -20.66
CA PRO A 409 4.99 -4.90 -19.67
C PRO A 409 5.75 -5.40 -18.43
N ALA A 410 5.18 -5.20 -17.24
CA ALA A 410 5.73 -5.75 -16.01
C ALA A 410 5.57 -7.29 -16.01
N GLU A 411 6.68 -8.01 -15.87
CA GLU A 411 6.66 -9.46 -15.77
C GLU A 411 6.25 -9.88 -14.34
N TYR A 412 5.33 -10.83 -14.23
CA TYR A 412 4.95 -11.37 -12.92
C TYR A 412 6.11 -12.22 -12.36
N PRO A 413 6.56 -11.98 -11.12
CA PRO A 413 7.76 -12.62 -10.59
C PRO A 413 7.61 -14.13 -10.55
N HIS A 414 8.73 -14.85 -10.60
CA HIS A 414 8.71 -16.30 -10.43
C HIS A 414 8.16 -16.71 -9.06
N PRO A 415 7.57 -17.92 -8.93
CA PRO A 415 7.10 -18.44 -7.64
C PRO A 415 8.21 -18.32 -6.58
N PRO A 416 7.88 -17.84 -5.37
CA PRO A 416 8.81 -17.93 -4.25
C PRO A 416 9.06 -19.41 -3.92
N LEU A 417 10.16 -19.69 -3.23
CA LEU A 417 10.45 -21.05 -2.78
C LEU A 417 9.36 -21.52 -1.80
N SER A 418 8.84 -22.73 -1.97
CA SER A 418 7.78 -23.29 -1.12
C SER A 418 8.19 -23.46 0.35
N GLY A 419 9.48 -23.34 0.69
CA GLY A 419 10.02 -23.50 2.05
C GLY A 419 10.09 -24.94 2.56
N ASN A 420 9.83 -25.92 1.70
CA ASN A 420 9.91 -27.35 2.02
C ASN A 420 11.34 -27.91 1.89
N ASP A 421 12.18 -27.21 1.14
CA ASP A 421 13.59 -27.54 0.99
C ASP A 421 14.38 -27.18 2.27
N PRO A 422 15.54 -27.83 2.51
CA PRO A 422 16.40 -27.47 3.62
C PRO A 422 16.90 -26.02 3.50
N PRO A 423 17.08 -25.34 4.65
CA PRO A 423 17.65 -24.00 4.68
C PRO A 423 19.05 -23.98 4.04
N LEU A 424 19.30 -22.96 3.22
CA LEU A 424 20.62 -22.65 2.73
C LEU A 424 21.26 -21.61 3.65
N ARG A 425 22.55 -21.79 3.99
CA ARG A 425 23.28 -20.77 4.75
C ARG A 425 23.68 -19.63 3.83
N THR A 426 22.83 -18.61 3.76
CA THR A 426 23.01 -17.33 3.05
C THR A 426 23.47 -16.22 4.02
N PRO A 427 23.97 -15.05 3.56
CA PRO A 427 24.24 -13.94 4.47
C PRO A 427 23.00 -13.45 5.22
N SER A 428 21.79 -13.50 4.62
CA SER A 428 20.53 -13.22 5.35
C SER A 428 20.31 -14.18 6.52
N SER A 429 20.65 -15.46 6.35
CA SER A 429 20.50 -16.47 7.40
C SER A 429 21.41 -16.22 8.61
N LEU A 430 22.55 -15.52 8.45
CA LEU A 430 23.41 -15.12 9.57
C LEU A 430 22.74 -14.05 10.44
N CYS A 431 21.93 -13.19 9.85
CA CYS A 431 21.17 -12.20 10.59
C CYS A 431 19.98 -12.84 11.32
N ASP A 432 19.36 -13.86 10.75
CA ASP A 432 18.39 -14.70 11.47
C ASP A 432 19.06 -15.45 12.65
N GLU A 433 20.30 -15.91 12.50
CA GLU A 433 21.08 -16.48 13.61
C GLU A 433 21.34 -15.45 14.70
N ALA A 434 21.70 -14.21 14.35
CA ALA A 434 21.87 -13.12 15.31
C ALA A 434 20.57 -12.79 16.06
N ALA A 435 19.42 -12.81 15.38
CA ALA A 435 18.11 -12.65 16.01
C ALA A 435 17.83 -13.76 17.03
N LEU A 436 18.07 -15.03 16.66
CA LEU A 436 17.93 -16.18 17.56
C LEU A 436 18.86 -16.08 18.77
N MET A 437 20.11 -15.67 18.57
CA MET A 437 21.07 -15.45 19.66
C MET A 437 20.63 -14.33 20.60
N THR A 438 20.00 -13.28 20.07
CA THR A 438 19.43 -12.20 20.88
C THR A 438 18.31 -12.71 21.78
N TYR A 439 17.36 -13.48 21.25
CA TYR A 439 16.28 -14.10 22.06
C TYR A 439 16.83 -15.08 23.11
N ILE A 440 17.81 -15.91 22.76
CA ILE A 440 18.46 -16.82 23.71
C ILE A 440 19.15 -16.02 24.82
N GLY A 441 19.85 -14.94 24.48
CA GLY A 441 20.51 -14.05 25.43
C GLY A 441 19.53 -13.41 26.41
N GLU A 442 18.41 -12.89 25.92
CA GLU A 442 17.32 -12.34 26.75
C GLU A 442 16.77 -13.38 27.73
N ILE A 443 16.46 -14.58 27.24
CA ILE A 443 15.89 -15.63 28.09
C ILE A 443 16.90 -16.08 29.15
N ILE A 444 18.17 -16.28 28.79
CA ILE A 444 19.23 -16.67 29.73
C ILE A 444 19.45 -15.57 30.78
N TYR A 445 19.49 -14.31 30.35
CA TYR A 445 19.65 -13.15 31.23
C TYR A 445 18.52 -13.07 32.26
N ALA A 446 17.28 -13.29 31.82
CA ALA A 446 16.10 -13.22 32.66
C ALA A 446 15.95 -14.42 33.62
N SER A 447 16.38 -15.62 33.20
CA SER A 447 16.08 -16.87 33.92
C SER A 447 17.22 -17.44 34.76
N SER A 448 18.46 -17.41 34.28
CA SER A 448 19.55 -18.23 34.83
C SER A 448 20.79 -17.42 35.21
N SER A 449 21.40 -16.73 34.26
CA SER A 449 22.68 -16.03 34.46
C SER A 449 22.72 -14.74 33.65
N LYS A 450 22.82 -13.62 34.37
CA LYS A 450 22.90 -12.28 33.76
C LYS A 450 24.15 -12.12 32.90
N GLU A 451 25.31 -12.56 33.37
CA GLU A 451 26.55 -12.42 32.62
C GLU A 451 26.57 -13.29 31.36
N THR A 452 26.02 -14.51 31.45
CA THR A 452 25.97 -15.43 30.30
C THR A 452 24.97 -14.93 29.26
N GLY A 453 23.78 -14.48 29.68
CA GLY A 453 22.79 -13.92 28.77
C GLY A 453 23.31 -12.67 28.06
N LEU A 454 24.01 -11.80 28.79
CA LEU A 454 24.68 -10.63 28.23
C LEU A 454 25.74 -11.01 27.19
N ALA A 455 26.56 -12.05 27.45
CA ALA A 455 27.55 -12.53 26.49
C ALA A 455 26.91 -12.99 25.17
N TRP A 456 25.80 -13.73 25.24
CA TRP A 456 25.03 -14.11 24.04
C TRP A 456 24.53 -12.91 23.24
N THR A 457 24.04 -11.86 23.92
CA THR A 457 23.60 -10.62 23.26
C THR A 457 24.77 -9.87 22.61
N ARG A 458 25.97 -9.87 23.22
CA ARG A 458 27.18 -9.30 22.59
C ARG A 458 27.54 -10.04 21.31
N ASP A 459 27.59 -11.37 21.38
CA ASP A 459 27.92 -12.21 20.23
C ASP A 459 26.89 -12.04 19.09
N ALA A 460 25.61 -11.81 19.44
CA ALA A 460 24.56 -11.53 18.47
C ALA A 460 24.80 -10.20 17.73
N VAL A 461 25.11 -9.12 18.47
CA VAL A 461 25.45 -7.80 17.90
C VAL A 461 26.71 -7.88 17.04
N ASP A 462 27.73 -8.60 17.49
CA ASP A 462 28.98 -8.81 16.74
C ASP A 462 28.71 -9.54 15.41
N THR A 463 27.86 -10.57 15.44
CA THR A 463 27.47 -11.33 14.23
C THR A 463 26.68 -10.45 13.25
N ALA A 464 25.72 -9.66 13.75
CA ALA A 464 24.92 -8.77 12.91
C ALA A 464 25.78 -7.67 12.28
N GLU A 465 26.66 -7.04 13.06
CA GLU A 465 27.57 -6.00 12.57
C GLU A 465 28.52 -6.55 11.50
N ALA A 466 29.15 -7.71 11.73
CA ALA A 466 30.04 -8.33 10.76
C ALA A 466 29.31 -8.63 9.44
N THR A 467 28.08 -9.14 9.52
CA THR A 467 27.28 -9.48 8.33
C THR A 467 26.88 -8.25 7.53
N ILE A 468 26.51 -7.14 8.18
CA ILE A 468 26.20 -5.87 7.50
C ILE A 468 27.43 -5.33 6.75
N LEU A 469 28.62 -5.43 7.36
CA LEU A 469 29.87 -4.99 6.75
C LEU A 469 30.24 -5.84 5.52
N GLU A 470 29.96 -7.15 5.55
CA GLU A 470 30.17 -8.06 4.42
C GLU A 470 29.22 -7.80 3.25
N LEU A 471 27.96 -7.43 3.52
CA LEU A 471 26.93 -7.20 2.51
C LEU A 471 27.16 -5.93 1.65
N GLY A 472 28.03 -5.01 2.06
CA GLY A 472 28.39 -3.83 1.25
C GLY A 472 27.24 -2.81 1.06
N SER A 473 27.34 -1.96 0.03
CA SER A 473 26.33 -0.91 -0.25
C SER A 473 25.00 -1.50 -0.77
N PRO A 474 23.85 -0.90 -0.42
CA PRO A 474 22.54 -1.48 -0.72
C PRO A 474 22.32 -1.61 -2.24
N ALA A 475 21.86 -2.79 -2.67
CA ALA A 475 21.11 -2.91 -3.91
C ALA A 475 19.71 -2.33 -3.64
N VAL A 476 19.28 -1.40 -4.48
CA VAL A 476 18.04 -0.62 -4.34
C VAL A 476 16.81 -1.54 -4.40
N ASP A 477 15.89 -1.31 -3.45
CA ASP A 477 14.46 -1.67 -3.43
C ASP A 477 14.09 -3.12 -3.79
N SER A 478 14.45 -4.07 -2.93
CA SER A 478 13.72 -5.33 -2.83
C SER A 478 13.28 -5.55 -1.39
N GLU A 479 12.01 -5.96 -1.18
CA GLU A 479 11.43 -6.25 0.15
C GLU A 479 12.26 -7.27 0.97
N ASP A 480 13.11 -8.06 0.31
CA ASP A 480 14.06 -8.99 0.93
C ASP A 480 15.50 -8.45 0.91
N ASN A 481 15.70 -7.17 1.24
CA ASN A 481 17.06 -6.66 1.41
C ASN A 481 17.70 -7.31 2.65
N PRO A 482 18.68 -8.22 2.50
CA PRO A 482 19.28 -8.91 3.65
C PRO A 482 19.87 -7.92 4.64
N ARG A 483 20.36 -6.77 4.15
CA ARG A 483 20.95 -5.71 4.95
C ARG A 483 19.95 -5.04 5.89
N GLN A 484 18.72 -4.80 5.43
CA GLN A 484 17.66 -4.20 6.26
C GLN A 484 17.30 -5.14 7.42
N ARG A 485 17.09 -6.43 7.14
CA ARG A 485 16.88 -7.46 8.18
C ARG A 485 18.02 -7.45 9.20
N CYS A 486 19.27 -7.39 8.75
CA CYS A 486 20.42 -7.31 9.63
C CYS A 486 20.43 -6.02 10.47
N ALA A 487 20.10 -4.87 9.88
CA ALA A 487 20.04 -3.58 10.56
C ALA A 487 18.98 -3.57 11.67
N GLU A 488 17.81 -4.16 11.40
CA GLU A 488 16.75 -4.37 12.39
C GLU A 488 17.24 -5.26 13.55
N CYS A 489 17.86 -6.40 13.24
CA CYS A 489 18.43 -7.30 14.25
C CYS A 489 19.50 -6.61 15.10
N LEU A 490 20.36 -5.80 14.46
CA LEU A 490 21.40 -5.02 15.12
C LEU A 490 20.79 -3.98 16.07
N LYS A 491 19.75 -3.26 15.63
CA LYS A 491 19.03 -2.29 16.44
C LYS A 491 18.46 -2.94 17.70
N VAL A 492 17.72 -4.04 17.54
CA VAL A 492 17.11 -4.79 18.64
C VAL A 492 18.20 -5.33 19.58
N GLY A 493 19.28 -5.91 19.04
CA GLY A 493 20.40 -6.40 19.85
C GLY A 493 21.07 -5.30 20.68
N LEU A 494 21.29 -4.11 20.11
CA LEU A 494 21.86 -2.96 20.82
C LEU A 494 20.93 -2.40 21.90
N GLU A 495 19.62 -2.31 21.62
CA GLU A 495 18.61 -1.88 22.60
C GLU A 495 18.51 -2.86 23.78
N ASN A 496 18.55 -4.15 23.49
CA ASN A 496 18.58 -5.20 24.49
C ASN A 496 19.83 -5.16 25.35
N TRP A 497 21.00 -5.06 24.71
CA TRP A 497 22.27 -4.93 25.41
C TRP A 497 22.28 -3.69 26.32
N ARG A 498 21.77 -2.55 25.83
CA ARG A 498 21.62 -1.33 26.61
C ARG A 498 20.77 -1.54 27.86
N THR A 499 19.64 -2.22 27.72
CA THR A 499 18.71 -2.49 28.81
C THR A 499 19.34 -3.43 29.86
N MET A 500 19.99 -4.51 29.41
CA MET A 500 20.68 -5.46 30.29
C MET A 500 21.81 -4.83 31.09
N VAL A 501 22.64 -4.00 30.45
CA VAL A 501 23.74 -3.28 31.13
C VAL A 501 23.18 -2.21 32.07
N GLY A 502 22.14 -1.48 31.66
CA GLY A 502 21.47 -0.52 32.54
C GLY A 502 20.97 -1.16 33.84
N ASN A 503 20.35 -2.34 33.73
CA ASN A 503 19.89 -3.12 34.87
C ASN A 503 21.05 -3.61 35.76
N LEU A 504 22.18 -4.00 35.17
CA LEU A 504 23.38 -4.41 35.91
C LEU A 504 24.04 -3.24 36.65
N VAL A 505 24.14 -2.06 36.03
CA VAL A 505 24.64 -0.84 36.68
C VAL A 505 23.76 -0.48 37.87
N ALA A 506 22.45 -0.43 37.68
CA ALA A 506 21.49 -0.12 38.75
C ALA A 506 21.48 -1.18 39.88
N HIS A 507 21.80 -2.44 39.56
CA HIS A 507 21.97 -3.48 40.57
C HIS A 507 23.27 -3.32 41.34
N ALA A 508 24.39 -3.09 40.65
CA ALA A 508 25.69 -2.89 41.26
C ALA A 508 25.73 -1.65 42.17
N GLU A 509 25.05 -0.56 41.78
CA GLU A 509 24.89 0.64 42.61
C GLU A 509 24.13 0.33 43.91
N ARG A 510 23.02 -0.41 43.82
CA ARG A 510 22.26 -0.84 45.01
C ARG A 510 23.10 -1.73 45.94
N GLU A 511 23.90 -2.64 45.39
CA GLU A 511 24.79 -3.49 46.17
C GLU A 511 25.95 -2.73 46.82
N GLU A 512 26.50 -1.72 46.15
CA GLU A 512 27.53 -0.83 46.71
C GLU A 512 26.99 -0.06 47.90
N ILE A 513 25.79 0.53 47.78
CA ILE A 513 25.13 1.25 48.88
C ILE A 513 24.87 0.31 50.06
N GLN A 514 24.30 -0.87 49.81
CA GLN A 514 24.06 -1.87 50.87
C GLN A 514 25.36 -2.36 51.51
N ALA A 515 26.43 -2.50 50.74
CA ALA A 515 27.74 -2.87 51.27
C ALA A 515 28.31 -1.74 52.14
N ALA A 516 28.12 -0.48 51.75
CA ALA A 516 28.55 0.69 52.53
C ALA A 516 27.79 0.78 53.87
N ASP A 517 26.46 0.61 53.84
CA ASP A 517 25.63 0.59 55.05
C ASP A 517 26.03 -0.55 56.00
N LYS A 518 26.27 -1.75 55.47
CA LYS A 518 26.74 -2.90 56.26
C LYS A 518 28.16 -2.71 56.79
N ALA A 519 29.03 -2.02 56.04
CA ALA A 519 30.39 -1.72 56.46
C ALA A 519 30.42 -0.71 57.61
N GLN A 520 29.47 0.22 57.70
CA GLN A 520 29.34 1.16 58.80
C GLN A 520 29.05 0.46 60.15
N GLY A 521 28.46 -0.74 60.14
CA GLY A 521 28.18 -1.55 61.31
C GLY A 521 29.20 -2.65 61.64
N SER A 522 30.27 -2.83 60.84
CA SER A 522 31.23 -3.94 60.99
C SER A 522 32.65 -3.46 61.30
N TRP A 523 33.20 -3.87 62.44
CA TRP A 523 34.49 -3.40 62.97
C TRP A 523 35.72 -3.89 62.15
N PHE A 524 35.62 -5.00 61.40
CA PHE A 524 36.72 -5.48 60.55
C PHE A 524 36.22 -6.01 59.20
N GLY A 525 36.84 -5.56 58.10
CA GLY A 525 36.71 -6.16 56.77
C GLY A 525 35.67 -5.55 55.82
N GLY A 526 34.80 -4.65 56.28
CA GLY A 526 33.74 -4.03 55.46
C GLY A 526 34.27 -3.22 54.27
N GLU A 527 35.38 -2.50 54.44
CA GLU A 527 35.96 -1.63 53.41
C GLU A 527 36.43 -2.39 52.15
N LYS A 528 36.93 -3.63 52.31
CA LYS A 528 37.35 -4.46 51.18
C LYS A 528 36.16 -4.87 50.31
N ASN A 529 35.02 -5.19 50.93
CA ASN A 529 33.80 -5.57 50.23
C ASN A 529 33.18 -4.38 49.49
N VAL A 530 33.17 -3.19 50.11
CA VAL A 530 32.72 -1.95 49.44
C VAL A 530 33.59 -1.64 48.21
N LYS A 531 34.91 -1.72 48.34
CA LYS A 531 35.85 -1.53 47.22
C LYS A 531 35.62 -2.54 46.09
N ALA A 532 35.38 -3.81 46.41
CA ALA A 532 35.07 -4.82 45.42
C ALA A 532 33.76 -4.52 44.65
N LYS A 533 32.70 -4.11 45.35
CA LYS A 533 31.42 -3.73 44.74
C LYS A 533 31.49 -2.43 43.92
N ALA A 534 32.29 -1.47 44.37
CA ALA A 534 32.58 -0.27 43.58
C ALA A 534 33.35 -0.58 42.28
N LEU A 535 34.28 -1.55 42.29
CA LEU A 535 34.96 -2.01 41.08
C LEU A 535 34.00 -2.72 40.11
N GLU A 536 33.07 -3.50 40.64
CA GLU A 536 32.02 -4.16 39.85
C GLU A 536 31.11 -3.14 39.16
N ARG A 537 30.66 -2.10 39.88
CA ARG A 537 29.91 -0.99 39.26
C ARG A 537 30.70 -0.31 38.13
N LYS A 538 31.97 0.03 38.39
CA LYS A 538 32.84 0.67 37.38
C LYS A 538 33.02 -0.19 36.13
N ARG A 539 33.06 -1.52 36.26
CA ARG A 539 33.09 -2.45 35.11
C ARG A 539 31.84 -2.27 34.24
N TRP A 540 30.65 -2.29 34.83
CA TRP A 540 29.40 -2.14 34.08
C TRP A 540 29.21 -0.73 33.51
N GLU A 541 29.69 0.30 34.20
CA GLU A 541 29.71 1.67 33.66
C GLU A 541 30.64 1.81 32.45
N ALA A 542 31.83 1.20 32.51
CA ALA A 542 32.75 1.17 31.37
C ALA A 542 32.11 0.47 30.16
N GLU A 543 31.39 -0.64 30.38
CA GLU A 543 30.66 -1.32 29.32
C GLU A 543 29.53 -0.47 28.74
N LYS A 544 28.76 0.22 29.59
CA LYS A 544 27.71 1.15 29.14
C LYS A 544 28.29 2.22 28.21
N LEU A 545 29.46 2.78 28.55
CA LEU A 545 30.14 3.78 27.72
C LEU A 545 30.60 3.21 26.37
N ILE A 546 31.13 1.99 26.36
CA ILE A 546 31.52 1.30 25.12
C ILE A 546 30.29 1.10 24.21
N LEU A 547 29.18 0.66 24.80
CA LEU A 547 27.93 0.46 24.08
C LEU A 547 27.38 1.78 23.50
N GLU A 548 27.37 2.86 24.28
CA GLU A 548 26.89 4.17 23.79
C GLU A 548 27.74 4.70 22.62
N ASP A 549 29.07 4.51 22.66
CA ASP A 549 29.95 4.87 21.55
C ASP A 549 29.69 4.00 20.31
N ARG A 550 29.49 2.69 20.51
CA ARG A 550 29.19 1.75 19.42
C ARG A 550 27.83 2.05 18.76
N ALA A 551 26.79 2.28 19.57
CA ALA A 551 25.46 2.65 19.07
C ALA A 551 25.50 3.96 18.27
N ARG A 552 26.31 4.95 18.70
CA ARG A 552 26.49 6.20 17.95
C ARG A 552 27.14 5.97 16.58
N LYS A 553 28.16 5.10 16.50
CA LYS A 553 28.85 4.79 15.24
C LYS A 553 27.96 4.03 14.26
N LEU A 554 27.16 3.11 14.78
CA LEU A 554 26.26 2.27 13.98
C LEU A 554 24.92 2.94 13.67
N GLY A 555 24.58 4.04 14.35
CA GLY A 555 23.31 4.75 14.17
C GLY A 555 23.03 5.14 12.71
N SER A 556 24.04 5.58 11.95
CA SER A 556 23.87 5.92 10.52
C SER A 556 23.58 4.71 9.63
N MET A 557 23.96 3.50 10.05
CA MET A 557 23.65 2.25 9.33
C MET A 557 22.23 1.77 9.65
N ILE A 558 21.68 2.16 10.80
CA ILE A 558 20.36 1.74 11.28
C ILE A 558 19.27 2.74 10.83
N GLU A 559 19.51 4.05 10.96
CA GLU A 559 18.51 5.11 10.69
C GLU A 559 18.29 5.39 9.20
N GLY A 560 19.25 5.05 8.34
CA GLY A 560 19.13 5.25 6.89
C GLY A 560 18.09 4.36 6.20
N GLU A 561 17.48 3.40 6.91
CA GLU A 561 16.66 2.32 6.34
C GLU A 561 15.30 2.15 7.05
N THR A 562 14.98 2.96 8.08
CA THR A 562 13.74 2.80 8.88
C THR A 562 12.60 3.69 8.38
N GLY A 563 11.91 3.25 7.31
CA GLY A 563 10.53 3.65 7.01
C GLY A 563 9.47 2.71 7.63
N VAL A 564 9.86 1.55 8.14
CA VAL A 564 8.92 0.49 8.53
C VAL A 564 8.71 0.45 10.05
N GLU A 565 7.96 1.40 10.61
CA GLU A 565 7.30 1.21 11.92
C GLU A 565 6.02 0.37 11.73
N GLY A 566 6.22 -0.93 11.50
CA GLY A 566 5.17 -1.94 11.57
C GLY A 566 5.62 -3.01 12.56
N ILE A 567 4.80 -3.25 13.59
CA ILE A 567 5.02 -4.28 14.62
C ILE A 567 5.21 -5.63 13.90
N MET A 568 6.47 -6.06 13.78
CA MET A 568 6.94 -7.32 13.17
C MET A 568 7.91 -8.00 14.15
N PRO A 569 8.23 -9.31 14.00
CA PRO A 569 8.71 -10.16 15.09
C PRO A 569 10.16 -9.83 15.48
N GLY A 570 10.32 -8.80 16.29
CA GLY A 570 11.61 -8.30 16.75
C GLY A 570 11.50 -7.27 17.88
N SER A 571 10.29 -6.91 18.33
CA SER A 571 10.16 -6.17 19.60
C SER A 571 10.72 -7.04 20.71
N SER A 572 11.67 -6.51 21.50
CA SER A 572 12.20 -7.18 22.68
C SER A 572 11.07 -7.83 23.48
N LEU A 573 11.28 -9.06 23.93
CA LEU A 573 10.26 -9.82 24.69
C LEU A 573 9.88 -9.13 26.01
N PHE A 574 10.65 -8.13 26.44
CA PHE A 574 10.57 -7.50 27.75
C PHE A 574 10.63 -5.96 27.72
N VAL A 575 10.00 -5.30 26.73
CA VAL A 575 9.62 -3.88 26.89
C VAL A 575 8.35 -3.75 27.71
#